data_AF-A0AB37CN48-F1
#
_entry.id   AF-A0AB37CN48-F1
#
_cell.length_a   1.000
_cell.length_b   1.000
_cell.length_c   1.000
_cell.angle_alpha   90.00
_cell.angle_beta   90.00
_cell.angle_gamma   90.00
#
_symmetry.space_group_name_H-M   'P 1'
#
loop_
_entity.id
_entity.type
_entity.pdbx_description
1 polymer ?
#
loop_
_entity_poly.entity_id
_entity_poly.type
_entity_poly.pdbx_seq_one_letter_code
_entity_poly.pdbx_strand_id
1 'polypeptide(L)'
;MMSENKSYTVRKSKKYRNLCGAILAAALLLALGAANASADEVTPSTTTTNTTQVAPVNTTEKVEVSKDATFNTEVPTTTKLNEAVSNAKNAGVTVNETSATTVDSDKTAHSDYDKQAVAIDKATQDYQKATEAYNKEVEAYNKATDVATEGKGESQTTQDQGQYKTWQKVTVNNDGTFTSTHDLNDGVSSFAQGTLSGKINYTVANNGDGSEKITVSTVDLNSYNLNVTGPNTAVNKDIRYVAKSPDGTEWFAWSHNGLESKDNPINKSFELNQTFNVKAGEYTPWVNFLKIDDTWIEDTFGQLYFRIQNKNSAPTAPAVASVSWHKDNVKKPISVSKQVVDASGKDINNGTVQVGQEIAYVLNGARIENQSAEAIKKWKLIDYLDGEHDEYLGWEPIADSIKGVKYADGSAVTVDDIVKNANVTYNAENHKWELDLPQTFFAKLDRKSAFDLDVKLKAKRIASGDAYNDVVQVVNDKTVISKTVVTHTPKEEKPVAPSETKTPVVHTPETPQAPQEPAVTNHLPQTGDQNSSGILPLGVTLSLFGLVGAFVLRLKSKKD
;
A
#
# COMPACT_ATOMS: atom_id res chain seq x y z
N MET A 1 4.41 -17.12 62.46
CA MET A 1 4.25 -16.39 61.17
C MET A 1 5.63 -15.97 60.71
N MET A 2 6.00 -16.23 59.46
CA MET A 2 7.29 -15.82 58.87
C MET A 2 7.02 -15.32 57.46
N SER A 3 7.55 -14.15 57.11
CA SER A 3 7.50 -13.58 55.76
C SER A 3 8.91 -13.53 55.19
N GLU A 4 9.25 -14.46 54.30
CA GLU A 4 10.52 -14.42 53.56
C GLU A 4 10.54 -13.22 52.61
N ASN A 5 11.34 -12.19 52.93
CA ASN A 5 11.49 -11.04 52.06
C ASN A 5 12.55 -11.33 50.98
N LYS A 6 12.14 -12.04 49.91
CA LYS A 6 13.03 -12.44 48.81
C LYS A 6 13.40 -11.24 47.93
N SER A 7 14.66 -10.84 47.96
CA SER A 7 15.22 -9.80 47.09
C SER A 7 15.40 -10.33 45.66
N TYR A 8 14.64 -9.80 44.72
CA TYR A 8 14.73 -10.17 43.30
C TYR A 8 15.82 -9.37 42.59
N THR A 9 17.07 -9.82 42.67
CA THR A 9 18.18 -9.23 41.91
C THR A 9 18.01 -9.54 40.41
N VAL A 10 17.40 -8.62 39.67
CA VAL A 10 17.24 -8.74 38.21
C VAL A 10 18.62 -8.62 37.53
N ARG A 11 19.28 -9.76 37.31
CA ARG A 11 20.40 -9.84 36.35
C ARG A 11 19.88 -9.47 34.96
N LYS A 12 20.07 -8.22 34.54
CA LYS A 12 19.81 -7.74 33.16
C LYS A 12 20.59 -8.63 32.17
N SER A 13 19.95 -9.69 31.68
CA SER A 13 20.62 -10.66 30.79
C SER A 13 20.90 -10.01 29.43
N LYS A 14 22.08 -10.23 28.86
CA LYS A 14 22.49 -9.64 27.57
C LYS A 14 21.69 -10.14 26.35
N LYS A 15 20.59 -10.88 26.53
CA LYS A 15 19.80 -11.48 25.45
C LYS A 15 18.78 -10.55 24.77
N TYR A 16 18.43 -9.41 25.38
CA TYR A 16 17.40 -8.51 24.83
C TYR A 16 17.94 -7.28 24.07
N ARG A 17 19.27 -7.11 23.96
CA ARG A 17 19.87 -6.02 23.14
C ARG A 17 19.88 -6.30 21.63
N ASN A 18 19.42 -7.48 21.19
CA ASN A 18 19.49 -7.93 19.80
C ASN A 18 18.10 -8.05 19.13
N LEU A 19 17.09 -7.28 19.54
CA LEU A 19 15.80 -7.22 18.85
C LEU A 19 15.59 -5.95 18.00
N CYS A 20 16.33 -4.86 18.26
CA CYS A 20 16.33 -3.64 17.44
C CYS A 20 17.35 -3.70 16.27
N GLY A 21 17.67 -4.90 15.80
CA GLY A 21 18.73 -5.15 14.80
C GLY A 21 18.33 -6.10 13.67
N ALA A 22 17.03 -6.35 13.48
CA ALA A 22 16.51 -7.24 12.43
C ALA A 22 15.04 -6.98 12.02
N ILE A 23 14.54 -5.74 12.10
CA ILE A 23 13.49 -5.33 11.15
C ILE A 23 14.25 -4.94 9.89
N LEU A 24 14.15 -5.78 8.86
CA LEU A 24 14.95 -5.64 7.65
C LEU A 24 14.65 -4.30 6.96
N ALA A 25 15.66 -3.72 6.33
CA ALA A 25 15.48 -2.93 5.12
C ALA A 25 15.04 -3.85 3.97
N ALA A 26 13.84 -4.42 4.12
CA ALA A 26 13.14 -5.23 3.13
C ALA A 26 11.83 -4.53 2.75
N ALA A 27 11.97 -3.26 2.36
CA ALA A 27 11.15 -2.73 1.29
C ALA A 27 11.48 -3.55 0.04
N LEU A 28 10.88 -4.75 -0.07
CA LEU A 28 11.08 -5.65 -1.19
C LEU A 28 10.42 -5.01 -2.41
N LEU A 29 11.22 -4.37 -3.26
CA LEU A 29 10.74 -3.85 -4.54
C LEU A 29 10.26 -5.03 -5.39
N LEU A 30 8.96 -5.28 -5.39
CA LEU A 30 8.27 -5.99 -6.47
C LEU A 30 8.02 -5.02 -7.64
N ALA A 31 9.10 -4.36 -8.07
CA ALA A 31 9.15 -3.62 -9.32
C ALA A 31 9.27 -4.61 -10.49
N LEU A 32 8.17 -5.30 -10.80
CA LEU A 32 8.04 -6.11 -12.01
C LEU A 32 7.83 -5.20 -13.23
N GLY A 33 8.88 -4.46 -13.58
CA GLY A 33 8.93 -3.57 -14.74
C GLY A 33 10.39 -3.24 -15.07
N ALA A 34 10.86 -3.69 -16.23
CA ALA A 34 12.25 -3.50 -16.65
C ALA A 34 12.51 -2.04 -17.04
N ALA A 35 13.25 -1.32 -16.20
CA ALA A 35 13.65 0.07 -16.45
C ALA A 35 14.79 0.16 -17.48
N ASN A 36 14.45 0.03 -18.76
CA ASN A 36 15.35 0.44 -19.85
C ASN A 36 15.39 1.97 -19.92
N ALA A 37 16.53 2.56 -19.57
CA ALA A 37 16.75 4.00 -19.73
C ALA A 37 17.06 4.33 -21.20
N SER A 38 16.04 4.76 -21.95
CA SER A 38 16.24 5.51 -23.20
C SER A 38 16.16 7.00 -22.91
N ALA A 39 17.07 7.78 -23.49
CA ALA A 39 16.94 9.23 -23.53
C ALA A 39 15.87 9.62 -24.56
N ASP A 40 14.95 10.51 -24.18
CA ASP A 40 13.84 10.95 -25.03
C ASP A 40 14.29 12.10 -25.95
N GLU A 41 15.04 11.76 -26.99
CA GLU A 41 15.27 12.68 -28.12
C GLU A 41 14.02 12.68 -29.01
N VAL A 42 13.31 13.82 -29.03
CA VAL A 42 11.97 13.98 -29.62
C VAL A 42 11.99 13.69 -31.13
N THR A 43 11.75 12.43 -31.45
CA THR A 43 11.57 11.90 -32.79
C THR A 43 10.11 11.46 -32.96
N PRO A 44 9.46 11.75 -34.11
CA PRO A 44 8.04 11.51 -34.26
C PRO A 44 7.74 10.01 -34.21
N SER A 45 7.03 9.56 -33.17
CA SER A 45 6.61 8.17 -33.02
C SER A 45 5.74 7.74 -34.20
N THR A 46 6.37 7.03 -35.14
CA THR A 46 5.70 6.38 -36.26
C THR A 46 5.05 5.09 -35.77
N THR A 47 3.94 5.26 -35.04
CA THR A 47 3.06 4.17 -34.64
C THR A 47 2.70 3.37 -35.87
N THR A 48 3.27 2.17 -35.98
CA THR A 48 3.00 1.25 -37.08
C THR A 48 1.63 0.64 -36.85
N THR A 49 0.60 1.39 -37.22
CA THR A 49 -0.79 0.96 -37.11
C THR A 49 -0.98 -0.29 -37.95
N ASN A 50 -1.19 -1.43 -37.29
CA ASN A 50 -1.49 -2.70 -37.92
C ASN A 50 -2.91 -2.64 -38.54
N THR A 51 -3.05 -1.95 -39.66
CA THR A 51 -4.32 -1.79 -40.38
C THR A 51 -4.45 -2.81 -41.51
N THR A 52 -5.61 -2.81 -42.16
CA THR A 52 -5.86 -3.45 -43.46
C THR A 52 -6.87 -2.59 -44.20
N GLN A 53 -6.60 -2.29 -45.46
CA GLN A 53 -7.54 -1.57 -46.30
C GLN A 53 -8.72 -2.47 -46.66
N VAL A 54 -9.92 -2.05 -46.28
CA VAL A 54 -11.20 -2.68 -46.61
C VAL A 54 -12.06 -1.64 -47.33
N ALA A 55 -12.76 -2.04 -48.39
CA ALA A 55 -13.82 -1.23 -48.97
C ALA A 55 -15.15 -1.68 -48.34
N PRO A 56 -15.92 -0.77 -47.71
CA PRO A 56 -17.32 -1.03 -47.33
C PRO A 56 -18.15 -1.42 -48.56
N VAL A 57 -19.14 -2.31 -48.40
CA VAL A 57 -19.71 -3.08 -49.52
C VAL A 57 -20.24 -2.24 -50.69
N ASN A 58 -20.78 -1.05 -50.43
CA ASN A 58 -21.41 -0.19 -51.44
C ASN A 58 -20.51 0.97 -51.93
N THR A 59 -19.18 0.89 -51.74
CA THR A 59 -18.27 1.95 -52.19
C THR A 59 -16.92 1.44 -52.70
N THR A 60 -16.23 2.28 -53.47
CA THR A 60 -14.82 2.10 -53.83
C THR A 60 -13.86 2.85 -52.89
N GLU A 61 -14.40 3.65 -51.97
CA GLU A 61 -13.62 4.33 -50.92
C GLU A 61 -13.04 3.29 -49.94
N LYS A 62 -11.72 3.19 -49.87
CA LYS A 62 -11.03 2.27 -48.95
C LYS A 62 -10.83 2.91 -47.59
N VAL A 63 -11.15 2.16 -46.54
CA VAL A 63 -10.97 2.54 -45.14
C VAL A 63 -9.88 1.67 -44.50
N GLU A 64 -9.02 2.27 -43.69
CA GLU A 64 -8.00 1.54 -42.93
C GLU A 64 -8.57 0.97 -41.63
N VAL A 65 -9.03 -0.27 -41.69
CA VAL A 65 -9.55 -1.02 -40.54
C VAL A 65 -8.38 -1.46 -39.66
N SER A 66 -8.46 -1.18 -38.35
CA SER A 66 -7.47 -1.54 -37.36
C SER A 66 -7.59 -3.02 -36.97
N LYS A 67 -6.48 -3.78 -37.03
CA LYS A 67 -6.39 -5.10 -36.39
C LYS A 67 -6.33 -4.90 -34.88
N ASP A 68 -6.98 -5.79 -34.14
CA ASP A 68 -6.99 -5.82 -32.67
C ASP A 68 -7.29 -4.44 -32.05
N ALA A 69 -8.32 -3.78 -32.59
CA ALA A 69 -8.76 -2.46 -32.15
C ALA A 69 -9.19 -2.52 -30.67
N THR A 70 -8.46 -1.82 -29.80
CA THR A 70 -8.79 -1.73 -28.36
C THR A 70 -8.84 -0.30 -27.85
N PHE A 71 -9.73 -0.06 -26.89
CA PHE A 71 -9.81 1.14 -26.06
C PHE A 71 -9.25 0.83 -24.66
N ASN A 72 -8.58 1.78 -23.99
CA ASN A 72 -8.05 1.56 -22.65
C ASN A 72 -9.08 1.97 -21.56
N THR A 73 -9.38 1.08 -20.62
CA THR A 73 -10.48 1.21 -19.66
C THR A 73 -9.98 1.05 -18.23
N GLU A 74 -10.25 2.01 -17.33
CA GLU A 74 -9.88 1.92 -15.91
C GLU A 74 -10.77 0.88 -15.20
N VAL A 75 -10.16 -0.07 -14.49
CA VAL A 75 -10.89 -1.09 -13.71
C VAL A 75 -11.24 -0.54 -12.32
N PRO A 76 -12.52 -0.53 -11.90
CA PRO A 76 -12.92 -0.06 -10.58
C PRO A 76 -12.19 -0.79 -9.44
N THR A 77 -11.73 -0.04 -8.42
CA THR A 77 -11.00 -0.61 -7.27
C THR A 77 -11.91 -1.47 -6.39
N THR A 78 -11.35 -2.56 -5.85
CA THR A 78 -12.13 -3.45 -4.95
C THR A 78 -12.42 -2.78 -3.60
N THR A 79 -13.56 -3.13 -3.00
CA THR A 79 -13.92 -2.71 -1.63
C THR A 79 -12.78 -2.98 -0.64
N LYS A 80 -12.17 -4.16 -0.72
CA LYS A 80 -11.04 -4.58 0.11
C LYS A 80 -9.80 -3.67 -0.03
N LEU A 81 -9.45 -3.24 -1.25
CA LEU A 81 -8.36 -2.28 -1.46
C LEU A 81 -8.70 -0.91 -0.87
N ASN A 82 -9.94 -0.44 -1.08
CA ASN A 82 -10.42 0.83 -0.53
C ASN A 82 -10.45 0.81 1.02
N GLU A 83 -10.84 -0.33 1.62
CA GLU A 83 -10.81 -0.57 3.06
C GLU A 83 -9.38 -0.60 3.61
N ALA A 84 -8.45 -1.36 2.98
CA ALA A 84 -7.05 -1.40 3.39
C ALA A 84 -6.39 0.00 3.34
N VAL A 85 -6.61 0.76 2.26
CA VAL A 85 -6.16 2.15 2.11
C VAL A 85 -6.74 3.07 3.19
N SER A 86 -8.00 2.88 3.58
CA SER A 86 -8.65 3.63 4.66
C SER A 86 -8.07 3.27 6.03
N ASN A 87 -7.98 1.98 6.34
CA ASN A 87 -7.47 1.45 7.61
C ASN A 87 -6.01 1.88 7.85
N ALA A 88 -5.18 1.84 6.82
CA ALA A 88 -3.80 2.32 6.86
C ALA A 88 -3.72 3.82 7.21
N LYS A 89 -4.49 4.67 6.53
CA LYS A 89 -4.56 6.12 6.83
C LYS A 89 -5.04 6.39 8.26
N ASN A 90 -6.07 5.67 8.72
CA ASN A 90 -6.59 5.78 10.09
C ASN A 90 -5.59 5.30 11.15
N ALA A 91 -4.70 4.37 10.80
CA ALA A 91 -3.60 3.92 11.66
C ALA A 91 -2.37 4.84 11.63
N GLY A 92 -2.40 5.95 10.86
CA GLY A 92 -1.27 6.87 10.72
C GLY A 92 -0.19 6.43 9.72
N VAL A 93 -0.48 5.45 8.86
CA VAL A 93 0.41 5.04 7.75
C VAL A 93 0.26 6.02 6.59
N THR A 94 1.38 6.41 5.98
CA THR A 94 1.38 7.20 4.74
C THR A 94 1.02 6.30 3.56
N VAL A 95 -0.04 6.65 2.80
CA VAL A 95 -0.54 5.84 1.67
C VAL A 95 -0.58 6.67 0.40
N ASN A 96 0.24 6.30 -0.58
CA ASN A 96 0.44 7.04 -1.83
C ASN A 96 -0.20 6.31 -3.01
N GLU A 97 -0.95 7.01 -3.85
CA GLU A 97 -1.39 6.48 -5.15
C GLU A 97 -0.30 6.77 -6.20
N THR A 98 0.16 5.74 -6.90
CA THR A 98 1.14 5.82 -8.00
C THR A 98 0.46 5.63 -9.35
N SER A 99 1.18 5.95 -10.43
CA SER A 99 0.71 5.82 -11.81
C SER A 99 0.08 4.44 -12.09
N ALA A 100 -1.06 4.44 -12.77
CA ALA A 100 -1.81 3.23 -13.10
C ALA A 100 -1.06 2.31 -14.08
N THR A 101 -1.20 0.99 -13.94
CA THR A 101 -0.61 0.03 -14.88
C THR A 101 -1.62 -0.43 -15.95
N THR A 102 -1.24 -1.38 -16.81
CA THR A 102 -2.15 -2.01 -17.77
C THR A 102 -1.98 -3.53 -17.68
N VAL A 103 -3.08 -4.26 -17.56
CA VAL A 103 -3.11 -5.71 -17.37
C VAL A 103 -4.08 -6.39 -18.35
N ASP A 104 -3.94 -7.70 -18.54
CA ASP A 104 -4.61 -8.44 -19.61
C ASP A 104 -6.14 -8.55 -19.45
N SER A 105 -6.65 -8.45 -18.22
CA SER A 105 -8.07 -8.65 -17.93
C SER A 105 -8.51 -8.05 -16.60
N ASP A 106 -9.81 -7.79 -16.45
CA ASP A 106 -10.40 -7.33 -15.19
C ASP A 106 -10.12 -8.30 -14.04
N LYS A 107 -10.07 -9.61 -14.33
CA LYS A 107 -9.73 -10.66 -13.36
C LYS A 107 -8.27 -10.54 -12.90
N THR A 108 -7.37 -10.13 -13.79
CA THR A 108 -5.96 -9.84 -13.45
C THR A 108 -5.89 -8.61 -12.54
N ALA A 109 -6.61 -7.54 -12.88
CA ALA A 109 -6.67 -6.31 -12.07
C ALA A 109 -7.24 -6.54 -10.67
N HIS A 110 -8.40 -7.20 -10.56
CA HIS A 110 -9.00 -7.55 -9.27
C HIS A 110 -8.05 -8.42 -8.43
N SER A 111 -7.33 -9.35 -9.07
CA SER A 111 -6.31 -10.16 -8.40
C SER A 111 -5.07 -9.37 -7.98
N ASP A 112 -4.75 -8.23 -8.58
CA ASP A 112 -3.65 -7.38 -8.13
C ASP A 112 -4.09 -6.43 -7.01
N TYR A 113 -5.25 -5.78 -7.16
CA TYR A 113 -5.92 -5.05 -6.09
C TYR A 113 -6.01 -5.88 -4.79
N ASP A 114 -6.28 -7.19 -4.91
CA ASP A 114 -6.27 -8.14 -3.80
C ASP A 114 -4.90 -8.31 -3.11
N LYS A 115 -3.78 -8.27 -3.86
CA LYS A 115 -2.40 -8.33 -3.35
C LYS A 115 -1.99 -7.00 -2.72
N GLN A 116 -2.32 -5.89 -3.38
CA GLN A 116 -2.03 -4.54 -2.90
C GLN A 116 -2.70 -4.31 -1.54
N ALA A 117 -3.97 -4.69 -1.39
CA ALA A 117 -4.67 -4.66 -0.11
C ALA A 117 -3.93 -5.45 0.98
N VAL A 118 -3.50 -6.69 0.69
CA VAL A 118 -2.76 -7.54 1.65
C VAL A 118 -1.40 -6.94 2.04
N ALA A 119 -0.70 -6.27 1.10
CA ALA A 119 0.55 -5.59 1.40
C ALA A 119 0.34 -4.36 2.31
N ILE A 120 -0.71 -3.57 2.05
CA ILE A 120 -1.10 -2.41 2.87
C ILE A 120 -1.53 -2.86 4.28
N ASP A 121 -2.39 -3.88 4.39
CA ASP A 121 -2.83 -4.44 5.67
C ASP A 121 -1.65 -4.96 6.49
N LYS A 122 -0.70 -5.66 5.85
CA LYS A 122 0.50 -6.18 6.51
C LYS A 122 1.39 -5.08 7.07
N ALA A 123 1.68 -4.04 6.28
CA ALA A 123 2.46 -2.89 6.72
C ALA A 123 1.76 -2.13 7.86
N THR A 124 0.43 -2.00 7.79
CA THR A 124 -0.40 -1.37 8.82
C THR A 124 -0.35 -2.13 10.14
N GLN A 125 -0.50 -3.45 10.11
CA GLN A 125 -0.38 -4.28 11.31
C GLN A 125 1.02 -4.26 11.91
N ASP A 126 2.08 -4.17 11.10
CA ASP A 126 3.45 -4.07 11.61
C ASP A 126 3.70 -2.71 12.28
N TYR A 127 3.21 -1.61 11.68
CA TYR A 127 3.31 -0.27 12.25
C TYR A 127 2.50 -0.12 13.55
N GLN A 128 1.30 -0.71 13.62
CA GLN A 128 0.50 -0.79 14.85
C GLN A 128 1.24 -1.53 15.97
N LYS A 129 1.83 -2.70 15.68
CA LYS A 129 2.64 -3.47 16.66
C LYS A 129 3.88 -2.69 17.14
N ALA A 130 4.54 -1.96 16.24
CA ALA A 130 5.67 -1.10 16.60
C ALA A 130 5.23 0.08 17.50
N THR A 131 4.08 0.68 17.22
CA THR A 131 3.48 1.74 18.05
C THR A 131 3.06 1.22 19.43
N GLU A 132 2.45 0.03 19.50
CA GLU A 132 2.15 -0.64 20.77
C GLU A 132 3.40 -0.96 21.60
N ALA A 133 4.50 -1.38 20.96
CA ALA A 133 5.75 -1.66 21.63
C ALA A 133 6.37 -0.37 22.18
N TYR A 134 6.45 0.68 21.37
CA TYR A 134 6.90 2.00 21.77
C TYR A 134 6.09 2.57 22.96
N ASN A 135 4.76 2.46 22.94
CA ASN A 135 3.93 2.92 24.05
C ASN A 135 4.24 2.19 25.37
N LYS A 136 4.54 0.88 25.31
CA LYS A 136 4.97 0.08 26.47
C LYS A 136 6.38 0.48 26.96
N GLU A 137 7.27 0.87 26.05
CA GLU A 137 8.59 1.43 26.41
C GLU A 137 8.47 2.82 27.04
N VAL A 138 7.56 3.68 26.55
CA VAL A 138 7.27 4.99 27.15
C VAL A 138 6.68 4.83 28.55
N GLU A 139 5.74 3.90 28.74
CA GLU A 139 5.23 3.56 30.07
C GLU A 139 6.32 3.07 31.05
N ALA A 140 7.32 2.32 30.56
CA ALA A 140 8.43 1.85 31.39
C ALA A 140 9.43 2.99 31.71
N TYR A 141 9.77 3.80 30.71
CA TYR A 141 10.63 4.98 30.83
C TYR A 141 10.07 6.01 31.83
N ASN A 142 8.77 6.32 31.75
CA ASN A 142 8.10 7.25 32.65
C ASN A 142 8.07 6.79 34.12
N LYS A 143 8.28 5.49 34.39
CA LYS A 143 8.27 4.87 35.72
C LYS A 143 9.69 4.51 36.23
N ALA A 144 10.72 4.74 35.42
CA ALA A 144 12.09 4.30 35.70
C ALA A 144 12.78 5.13 36.81
N THR A 145 13.77 4.51 37.46
CA THR A 145 14.61 5.09 38.53
C THR A 145 16.03 4.53 38.44
N ASP A 146 16.67 4.66 37.27
CA ASP A 146 18.00 4.10 36.97
C ASP A 146 19.04 5.21 37.06
N VAL A 147 19.93 5.17 38.05
CA VAL A 147 20.91 6.24 38.35
C VAL A 147 22.35 5.74 38.36
N ALA A 148 23.32 6.65 38.26
CA ALA A 148 24.69 6.36 38.71
C ALA A 148 25.32 7.53 39.47
N THR A 149 26.15 7.21 40.46
CA THR A 149 26.92 8.18 41.26
C THR A 149 28.32 8.40 40.69
N GLU A 150 28.83 9.61 40.89
CA GLU A 150 30.25 9.93 40.73
C GLU A 150 30.74 10.73 41.95
N GLY A 151 32.03 10.62 42.27
CA GLY A 151 32.67 11.37 43.35
C GLY A 151 34.04 11.90 42.94
N LYS A 152 34.44 13.05 43.48
CA LYS A 152 35.78 13.66 43.33
C LYS A 152 36.22 14.34 44.63
N GLY A 153 37.54 14.46 44.81
CA GLY A 153 38.14 15.40 45.77
C GLY A 153 38.77 16.56 44.99
N GLU A 154 38.77 17.75 45.56
CA GLU A 154 39.46 18.93 45.01
C GLU A 154 40.24 19.63 46.14
N SER A 155 41.54 19.82 45.95
CA SER A 155 42.36 20.60 46.88
C SER A 155 42.03 22.09 46.78
N GLN A 156 42.01 22.78 47.93
CA GLN A 156 41.99 24.24 48.01
C GLN A 156 43.41 24.83 48.15
N THR A 157 44.44 23.98 48.16
CA THR A 157 45.86 24.34 48.29
C THR A 157 46.64 23.89 47.06
N THR A 158 47.74 24.58 46.72
CA THR A 158 48.51 24.35 45.48
C THR A 158 49.43 23.12 45.51
N GLN A 159 49.18 22.16 46.41
CA GLN A 159 50.11 21.10 46.79
C GLN A 159 50.07 19.83 45.90
N ASP A 160 49.38 19.87 44.76
CA ASP A 160 49.45 18.82 43.72
C ASP A 160 50.85 18.68 43.08
N GLN A 161 51.82 19.49 43.49
CA GLN A 161 53.19 19.55 42.98
C GLN A 161 54.18 19.83 44.12
N GLY A 162 55.40 19.30 44.01
CA GLY A 162 56.49 19.54 44.97
C GLY A 162 56.75 18.39 45.95
N GLN A 163 57.48 18.70 47.02
CA GLN A 163 58.04 17.72 47.97
C GLN A 163 56.97 17.08 48.87
N TYR A 164 56.07 17.89 49.42
CA TYR A 164 54.96 17.46 50.28
C TYR A 164 53.70 17.09 49.50
N LYS A 165 53.84 16.65 48.24
CA LYS A 165 52.69 16.27 47.43
C LYS A 165 51.91 15.14 48.09
N THR A 166 50.61 15.34 48.25
CA THR A 166 49.62 14.32 48.59
C THR A 166 48.69 14.08 47.38
N TRP A 167 47.83 13.07 47.44
CA TRP A 167 46.74 12.85 46.47
C TRP A 167 45.47 12.41 47.20
N GLN A 168 44.33 13.00 46.82
CA GLN A 168 43.03 12.61 47.35
C GLN A 168 42.20 11.91 46.27
N LYS A 169 41.66 10.73 46.60
CA LYS A 169 40.73 9.98 45.75
C LYS A 169 39.44 9.73 46.50
N VAL A 170 38.34 10.19 45.89
CA VAL A 170 36.98 9.87 46.33
C VAL A 170 36.42 8.76 45.43
N THR A 171 35.58 7.91 46.01
CA THR A 171 34.73 6.96 45.26
C THR A 171 33.37 6.93 45.95
N VAL A 172 32.29 7.06 45.18
CA VAL A 172 30.90 7.03 45.64
C VAL A 172 30.16 5.98 44.82
N ASN A 173 29.52 5.02 45.49
CA ASN A 173 28.79 3.91 44.89
C ASN A 173 27.29 4.23 44.76
N ASN A 174 26.60 3.49 43.88
CA ASN A 174 25.17 3.64 43.59
C ASN A 174 24.21 3.35 44.77
N ASP A 175 24.72 2.90 45.91
CA ASP A 175 23.97 2.77 47.18
C ASP A 175 24.20 3.95 48.14
N GLY A 176 25.00 4.94 47.71
CA GLY A 176 25.43 6.09 48.49
C GLY A 176 26.70 5.87 49.30
N THR A 177 27.23 4.65 49.44
CA THR A 177 28.46 4.41 50.20
C THR A 177 29.66 5.10 49.56
N PHE A 178 30.51 5.72 50.37
CA PHE A 178 31.69 6.43 49.88
C PHE A 178 32.96 6.10 50.65
N THR A 179 34.09 6.28 49.96
CA THR A 179 35.43 6.27 50.54
C THR A 179 36.21 7.48 50.03
N SER A 180 36.98 8.11 50.92
CA SER A 180 37.95 9.15 50.60
C SER A 180 39.31 8.75 51.13
N THR A 181 40.21 8.34 50.24
CA THR A 181 41.59 7.99 50.58
C THR A 181 42.52 9.17 50.29
N HIS A 182 43.43 9.47 51.21
CA HIS A 182 44.57 10.35 50.99
C HIS A 182 45.84 9.71 51.58
N ASP A 183 47.00 10.19 51.17
CA ASP A 183 48.27 9.79 51.75
C ASP A 183 48.90 10.89 52.60
N LEU A 184 49.72 10.48 53.58
CA LEU A 184 50.46 11.36 54.46
C LEU A 184 51.94 11.28 54.07
N ASN A 185 52.53 12.44 53.75
CA ASN A 185 53.87 12.56 53.19
C ASN A 185 54.72 13.47 54.09
N ASP A 186 55.84 12.96 54.61
CA ASP A 186 56.73 13.67 55.53
C ASP A 186 57.76 14.58 54.83
N GLY A 187 57.68 14.69 53.50
CA GLY A 187 58.63 15.41 52.65
C GLY A 187 59.83 14.55 52.22
N VAL A 188 59.95 13.33 52.72
CA VAL A 188 60.93 12.32 52.27
C VAL A 188 60.21 11.15 51.60
N SER A 189 59.05 10.74 52.15
CA SER A 189 58.22 9.65 51.65
C SER A 189 56.76 9.74 52.09
N SER A 190 55.88 9.18 51.27
CA SER A 190 54.53 8.79 51.68
C SER A 190 54.63 7.63 52.67
N PHE A 191 54.28 7.85 53.95
CA PHE A 191 54.52 6.93 55.06
C PHE A 191 53.24 6.33 55.66
N ALA A 192 52.07 6.88 55.33
CA ALA A 192 50.77 6.37 55.77
C ALA A 192 49.66 6.72 54.78
N GLN A 193 48.52 6.02 54.86
CA GLN A 193 47.30 6.30 54.12
C GLN A 193 46.12 6.50 55.08
N GLY A 194 45.43 7.63 54.95
CA GLY A 194 44.20 7.93 55.66
C GLY A 194 42.97 7.64 54.80
N THR A 195 42.05 6.82 55.32
CA THR A 195 40.80 6.41 54.65
C THR A 195 39.59 6.79 55.49
N LEU A 196 38.85 7.80 55.05
CA LEU A 196 37.53 8.13 55.57
C LEU A 196 36.46 7.31 54.83
N SER A 197 35.54 6.67 55.57
CA SER A 197 34.42 5.93 55.00
C SER A 197 33.07 6.43 55.55
N GLY A 198 32.03 6.34 54.73
CA GLY A 198 30.71 6.86 55.07
C GLY A 198 29.62 6.51 54.05
N LYS A 199 28.47 7.16 54.15
CA LYS A 199 27.34 6.98 53.24
C LYS A 199 26.57 8.29 53.02
N ILE A 200 26.31 8.64 51.77
CA ILE A 200 25.44 9.75 51.37
C ILE A 200 24.03 9.18 51.18
N ASN A 201 23.08 9.57 52.02
CA ASN A 201 21.72 9.06 51.98
C ASN A 201 20.86 9.87 51.02
N TYR A 202 20.42 9.23 49.94
CA TYR A 202 19.52 9.82 48.97
C TYR A 202 18.39 8.88 48.56
N THR A 203 17.34 9.46 47.99
CA THR A 203 16.18 8.78 47.41
C THR A 203 15.94 9.28 45.99
N VAL A 204 15.40 8.41 45.14
CA VAL A 204 15.07 8.71 43.74
C VAL A 204 13.60 8.38 43.51
N ALA A 205 12.86 9.31 42.89
CA ALA A 205 11.49 9.11 42.45
C ALA A 205 11.34 9.57 40.99
N ASN A 206 10.52 8.88 40.19
CA ASN A 206 10.16 9.35 38.86
C ASN A 206 9.16 10.51 38.93
N ASN A 207 9.22 11.43 37.97
CA ASN A 207 8.26 12.52 37.81
C ASN A 207 7.15 12.22 36.79
N GLY A 208 7.16 11.02 36.18
CA GLY A 208 6.18 10.60 35.17
C GLY A 208 6.54 10.96 33.71
N ASP A 209 7.69 11.61 33.48
CA ASP A 209 8.23 12.02 32.17
C ASP A 209 9.65 11.44 31.90
N GLY A 210 10.10 10.53 32.76
CA GLY A 210 11.44 9.95 32.78
C GLY A 210 12.53 10.88 33.35
N SER A 211 12.18 12.12 33.73
CA SER A 211 12.98 12.88 34.69
C SER A 211 12.80 12.33 36.10
N GLU A 212 13.82 12.52 36.93
CA GLU A 212 13.90 11.96 38.27
C GLU A 212 14.05 13.08 39.29
N LYS A 213 13.25 13.01 40.36
CA LYS A 213 13.44 13.78 41.56
C LYS A 213 14.41 13.03 42.48
N ILE A 214 15.57 13.62 42.69
CA ILE A 214 16.64 13.11 43.55
C ILE A 214 16.69 13.98 44.80
N THR A 215 16.38 13.41 45.96
CA THR A 215 16.46 14.09 47.26
C THR A 215 17.57 13.46 48.09
N VAL A 216 18.54 14.28 48.51
CA VAL A 216 19.68 13.89 49.34
C VAL A 216 19.46 14.44 50.75
N SER A 217 19.30 13.53 51.72
CA SER A 217 18.93 13.87 53.09
C SER A 217 20.17 14.11 53.96
N THR A 218 20.99 13.09 54.18
CA THR A 218 22.09 13.13 55.17
C THR A 218 23.42 12.58 54.62
N VAL A 219 24.51 12.87 55.32
CA VAL A 219 25.81 12.21 55.18
C VAL A 219 26.13 11.52 56.51
N ASP A 220 26.32 10.20 56.46
CA ASP A 220 26.84 9.39 57.56
C ASP A 220 28.37 9.29 57.44
N LEU A 221 29.08 9.55 58.52
CA LEU A 221 30.51 9.30 58.68
C LEU A 221 30.68 8.05 59.56
N ASN A 222 31.19 6.97 58.96
CA ASN A 222 31.31 5.67 59.62
C ASN A 222 32.61 5.56 60.41
N SER A 223 33.75 5.73 59.74
CA SER A 223 35.08 5.57 60.34
C SER A 223 36.17 6.33 59.58
N TYR A 224 37.24 6.66 60.30
CA TYR A 224 38.53 7.05 59.74
C TYR A 224 39.60 6.02 60.13
N ASN A 225 40.13 5.31 59.15
CA ASN A 225 41.27 4.40 59.31
C ASN A 225 42.55 5.12 58.88
N LEU A 226 43.59 5.08 59.72
CA LEU A 226 44.97 5.39 59.34
C LEU A 226 45.73 4.08 59.22
N ASN A 227 46.38 3.85 58.07
CA ASN A 227 47.27 2.72 57.85
C ASN A 227 48.70 3.22 57.63
N VAL A 228 49.58 3.05 58.63
CA VAL A 228 50.99 3.41 58.57
C VAL A 228 51.76 2.30 57.83
N THR A 229 52.50 2.68 56.79
CA THR A 229 53.23 1.79 55.87
C THR A 229 54.75 1.99 55.91
N GLY A 230 55.22 3.10 56.49
CA GLY A 230 56.63 3.42 56.69
C GLY A 230 56.85 4.33 57.90
N PRO A 231 58.12 4.62 58.27
CA PRO A 231 58.43 5.49 59.41
C PRO A 231 58.21 6.97 59.06
N ASN A 232 57.49 7.70 59.91
CA ASN A 232 57.42 9.16 59.84
C ASN A 232 58.77 9.78 60.30
N THR A 233 59.54 10.32 59.36
CA THR A 233 60.90 10.84 59.61
C THR A 233 60.95 12.30 60.06
N ALA A 234 59.88 13.07 59.87
CA ALA A 234 59.86 14.51 60.16
C ALA A 234 60.03 14.85 61.66
N VAL A 235 60.58 16.04 61.95
CA VAL A 235 60.85 16.49 63.33
C VAL A 235 59.56 16.85 64.06
N ASN A 236 58.70 17.69 63.45
CA ASN A 236 57.32 17.84 63.90
C ASN A 236 56.54 16.58 63.52
N LYS A 237 55.69 16.07 64.42
CA LYS A 237 54.79 14.93 64.18
C LYS A 237 53.32 15.24 64.48
N ASP A 238 52.98 16.46 64.89
CA ASP A 238 51.63 16.81 65.35
C ASP A 238 50.67 16.99 64.16
N ILE A 239 50.16 15.88 63.65
CA ILE A 239 49.17 15.82 62.56
C ILE A 239 47.77 15.97 63.17
N ARG A 240 46.88 16.73 62.52
CA ARG A 240 45.45 16.80 62.86
C ARG A 240 44.59 16.72 61.61
N TYR A 241 43.86 15.62 61.50
CA TYR A 241 42.84 15.40 60.47
C TYR A 241 41.46 15.82 60.98
N VAL A 242 40.69 16.53 60.16
CA VAL A 242 39.34 17.01 60.47
C VAL A 242 38.39 16.77 59.29
N ALA A 243 37.21 16.24 59.57
CA ALA A 243 36.09 16.19 58.65
C ALA A 243 34.99 17.17 59.09
N LYS A 244 34.68 18.13 58.22
CA LYS A 244 33.70 19.20 58.42
C LYS A 244 32.57 19.11 57.42
N SER A 245 31.34 19.45 57.81
CA SER A 245 30.25 19.67 56.86
C SER A 245 30.46 20.96 56.05
N PRO A 246 29.75 21.18 54.93
CA PRO A 246 30.00 22.32 54.04
C PRO A 246 29.86 23.71 54.68
N ASP A 247 29.10 23.84 55.77
CA ASP A 247 28.96 25.03 56.61
C ASP A 247 30.23 25.34 57.45
N GLY A 248 31.07 24.34 57.71
CA GLY A 248 32.27 24.42 58.54
C GLY A 248 32.18 23.70 59.90
N THR A 249 31.05 23.09 60.26
CA THR A 249 30.89 22.37 61.54
C THR A 249 31.77 21.12 61.58
N GLU A 250 32.58 20.95 62.64
CA GLU A 250 33.46 19.78 62.82
C GLU A 250 32.65 18.54 63.28
N TRP A 251 32.65 17.48 62.47
CA TRP A 251 31.99 16.21 62.83
C TRP A 251 33.00 15.17 63.33
N PHE A 252 34.20 15.14 62.78
CA PHE A 252 35.31 14.35 63.29
C PHE A 252 36.58 15.19 63.31
N ALA A 253 37.36 15.07 64.38
CA ALA A 253 38.70 15.64 64.48
C ALA A 253 39.56 14.64 65.27
N TRP A 254 40.76 14.36 64.79
CA TRP A 254 41.71 13.47 65.47
C TRP A 254 43.14 13.95 65.24
N SER A 255 43.92 14.01 66.34
CA SER A 255 45.32 14.38 66.32
C SER A 255 46.20 13.18 66.66
N HIS A 256 47.29 13.00 65.93
CA HIS A 256 48.18 11.85 66.05
C HIS A 256 49.62 12.16 65.63
N ASN A 257 50.55 11.29 66.02
CA ASN A 257 51.97 11.36 65.64
C ASN A 257 52.31 10.59 64.34
N GLY A 258 51.35 9.83 63.80
CA GLY A 258 51.54 9.02 62.58
C GLY A 258 52.46 7.81 62.74
N LEU A 259 52.68 7.33 63.98
CA LEU A 259 53.58 6.19 64.26
C LEU A 259 52.88 4.82 64.26
N GLU A 260 51.57 4.78 64.43
CA GLU A 260 50.77 3.55 64.54
C GLU A 260 49.52 3.60 63.66
N SER A 261 49.18 2.47 63.02
CA SER A 261 47.90 2.31 62.32
C SER A 261 46.73 2.30 63.30
N LYS A 262 45.62 2.95 62.95
CA LYS A 262 44.48 3.14 63.85
C LYS A 262 43.13 3.18 63.13
N ASP A 263 42.22 2.33 63.57
CA ASP A 263 40.78 2.48 63.31
C ASP A 263 40.15 3.45 64.32
N ASN A 264 39.49 4.49 63.81
CA ASN A 264 38.70 5.44 64.59
C ASN A 264 37.23 5.38 64.10
N PRO A 265 36.32 4.74 64.85
CA PRO A 265 34.89 4.81 64.53
C PRO A 265 34.38 6.23 64.80
N ILE A 266 33.60 6.77 63.85
CA ILE A 266 33.00 8.11 63.94
C ILE A 266 31.53 7.98 64.32
N ASN A 267 30.77 7.18 63.55
CA ASN A 267 29.34 6.90 63.75
C ASN A 267 28.49 8.16 64.02
N LYS A 268 28.64 9.20 63.18
CA LYS A 268 27.84 10.43 63.23
C LYS A 268 27.22 10.72 61.87
N SER A 269 26.06 11.37 61.87
CA SER A 269 25.37 11.81 60.65
C SER A 269 25.03 13.29 60.73
N PHE A 270 25.02 13.96 59.58
CA PHE A 270 24.56 15.35 59.46
C PHE A 270 23.67 15.57 58.25
N GLU A 271 22.82 16.59 58.35
CA GLU A 271 21.84 16.96 57.32
C GLU A 271 22.51 17.70 56.15
N LEU A 272 22.09 17.39 54.93
CA LEU A 272 22.47 18.08 53.70
C LEU A 272 21.24 18.64 52.96
N ASN A 273 20.10 17.94 53.02
CA ASN A 273 18.76 18.37 52.56
C ASN A 273 18.70 19.11 51.22
N GLN A 274 19.27 18.49 50.18
CA GLN A 274 19.19 19.01 48.81
C GLN A 274 18.18 18.21 47.98
N THR A 275 17.59 18.84 46.97
CA THR A 275 16.64 18.19 46.06
C THR A 275 16.80 18.74 44.65
N PHE A 276 16.86 17.83 43.68
CA PHE A 276 17.07 18.12 42.27
C PHE A 276 16.01 17.42 41.42
N ASN A 277 15.56 18.07 40.35
CA ASN A 277 14.85 17.42 39.25
C ASN A 277 15.85 17.29 38.10
N VAL A 278 16.18 16.06 37.70
CA VAL A 278 17.23 15.76 36.72
C VAL A 278 16.61 15.03 35.52
N LYS A 279 16.75 15.58 34.31
CA LYS A 279 16.20 14.97 33.09
C LYS A 279 16.99 13.71 32.69
N ALA A 280 16.38 12.86 31.88
CA ALA A 280 17.02 11.69 31.28
C ALA A 280 18.39 12.04 30.65
N GLY A 281 19.46 11.40 31.12
CA GLY A 281 20.84 11.64 30.69
C GLY A 281 21.56 12.82 31.35
N GLU A 282 20.88 13.71 32.07
CA GLU A 282 21.50 14.82 32.81
C GLU A 282 22.09 14.37 34.16
N TYR A 283 22.93 15.22 34.77
CA TYR A 283 23.48 15.04 36.11
C TYR A 283 22.92 16.10 37.06
N THR A 284 22.90 15.82 38.36
CA THR A 284 22.92 16.88 39.39
C THR A 284 24.15 17.77 39.21
N PRO A 285 24.14 19.00 39.74
CA PRO A 285 25.37 19.73 40.03
C PRO A 285 26.35 18.89 40.87
N TRP A 286 27.63 19.27 40.86
CA TRP A 286 28.59 18.77 41.85
C TRP A 286 28.23 19.34 43.22
N VAL A 287 27.80 18.47 44.13
CA VAL A 287 27.44 18.82 45.50
C VAL A 287 28.65 18.62 46.39
N ASN A 288 29.16 19.70 47.01
CA ASN A 288 30.10 19.56 48.12
C ASN A 288 29.34 18.92 49.29
N PHE A 289 29.83 17.77 49.76
CA PHE A 289 29.25 17.06 50.90
C PHE A 289 30.17 17.06 52.13
N LEU A 290 31.45 17.42 51.98
CA LEU A 290 32.42 17.44 53.07
C LEU A 290 33.61 18.36 52.76
N LYS A 291 34.12 19.02 53.80
CA LYS A 291 35.41 19.71 53.82
C LYS A 291 36.39 18.91 54.69
N ILE A 292 37.63 18.81 54.25
CA ILE A 292 38.72 18.18 54.97
C ILE A 292 39.78 19.23 55.29
N ASP A 293 40.19 19.29 56.56
CA ASP A 293 41.41 19.97 56.97
C ASP A 293 42.39 18.87 57.42
N ASP A 294 43.57 18.79 56.82
CA ASP A 294 44.67 17.95 57.30
C ASP A 294 45.88 18.86 57.56
N THR A 295 46.14 19.17 58.84
CA THR A 295 47.07 20.22 59.27
C THR A 295 48.27 19.61 59.98
N TRP A 296 49.51 19.94 59.57
CA TRP A 296 50.73 19.35 60.14
C TRP A 296 52.01 20.19 59.96
N ILE A 297 52.76 19.97 58.87
CA ILE A 297 53.97 20.72 58.48
C ILE A 297 53.60 21.77 57.44
N GLU A 298 52.85 21.32 56.45
CA GLU A 298 52.13 22.09 55.45
C GLU A 298 50.64 21.76 55.65
N ASP A 299 49.76 22.76 55.65
CA ASP A 299 48.33 22.52 55.83
C ASP A 299 47.66 22.20 54.49
N THR A 300 47.01 21.05 54.39
CA THR A 300 46.24 20.64 53.21
C THR A 300 44.73 20.77 53.49
N PHE A 301 44.07 21.70 52.77
CA PHE A 301 42.61 21.85 52.79
C PHE A 301 42.00 21.24 51.53
N GLY A 302 40.97 20.40 51.67
CA GLY A 302 40.31 19.69 50.57
C GLY A 302 38.78 19.71 50.66
N GLN A 303 38.12 19.52 49.53
CA GLN A 303 36.67 19.46 49.41
C GLN A 303 36.23 18.20 48.67
N LEU A 304 35.29 17.46 49.24
CA LEU A 304 34.72 16.26 48.64
C LEU A 304 33.39 16.59 47.97
N TYR A 305 33.25 16.17 46.71
CA TYR A 305 32.05 16.36 45.92
C TYR A 305 31.49 15.04 45.41
N PHE A 306 30.16 14.97 45.28
CA PHE A 306 29.48 13.92 44.52
C PHE A 306 28.50 14.52 43.50
N ARG A 307 28.08 13.72 42.53
CA ARG A 307 26.91 14.00 41.68
C ARG A 307 26.22 12.71 41.28
N ILE A 308 24.97 12.82 40.84
CA ILE A 308 24.14 11.69 40.42
C ILE A 308 23.63 11.93 39.00
N GLN A 309 23.84 10.98 38.09
CA GLN A 309 23.25 10.98 36.75
C GLN A 309 21.93 10.21 36.74
N ASN A 310 20.91 10.77 36.11
CA ASN A 310 19.74 10.03 35.64
C ASN A 310 20.15 9.25 34.38
N LYS A 311 20.12 7.91 34.41
CA LYS A 311 20.51 7.01 33.31
C LYS A 311 19.34 6.64 32.39
N ASN A 312 18.13 7.14 32.64
CA ASN A 312 16.99 6.90 31.76
C ASN A 312 17.31 7.40 30.34
N SER A 313 16.77 6.73 29.35
CA SER A 313 16.96 7.03 27.93
C SER A 313 15.59 6.98 27.26
N ALA A 314 15.22 8.06 26.56
CA ALA A 314 13.92 8.15 25.92
C ALA A 314 13.75 7.05 24.84
N PRO A 315 12.62 6.32 24.82
CA PRO A 315 12.31 5.39 23.74
C PRO A 315 12.28 6.10 22.37
N THR A 316 12.64 5.37 21.32
CA THR A 316 12.61 5.90 19.96
C THR A 316 11.27 5.59 19.30
N ALA A 317 10.53 6.62 18.89
CA ALA A 317 9.26 6.45 18.19
C ALA A 317 9.45 5.65 16.88
N PRO A 318 8.49 4.79 16.49
CA PRO A 318 8.57 4.07 15.23
C PRO A 318 8.59 5.06 14.06
N ALA A 319 9.41 4.78 13.05
CA ALA A 319 9.37 5.54 11.81
C ALA A 319 7.99 5.35 11.16
N VAL A 320 7.38 6.45 10.72
CA VAL A 320 6.06 6.44 10.06
C VAL A 320 6.13 5.53 8.83
N ALA A 321 5.34 4.46 8.83
CA ALA A 321 5.28 3.54 7.70
C ALA A 321 4.73 4.25 6.47
N SER A 322 5.26 3.90 5.29
CA SER A 322 4.84 4.43 4.01
C SER A 322 4.62 3.28 3.02
N VAL A 323 3.49 3.30 2.32
CA VAL A 323 3.11 2.31 1.32
C VAL A 323 2.59 3.01 0.05
N SER A 324 2.63 2.28 -1.06
CA SER A 324 2.11 2.72 -2.36
C SER A 324 1.13 1.71 -2.91
N TRP A 325 0.16 2.20 -3.68
CA TRP A 325 -0.83 1.42 -4.42
C TRP A 325 -1.11 2.10 -5.76
N HIS A 326 -1.73 1.39 -6.70
CA HIS A 326 -2.03 1.89 -8.04
C HIS A 326 -3.35 1.32 -8.56
N LYS A 327 -3.93 2.02 -9.55
CA LYS A 327 -5.03 1.49 -10.36
C LYS A 327 -4.52 0.65 -11.52
N ASP A 328 -5.40 -0.18 -12.06
CA ASP A 328 -5.17 -0.96 -13.27
C ASP A 328 -6.12 -0.58 -14.40
N ASN A 329 -5.59 -0.65 -15.61
CA ASN A 329 -6.35 -0.46 -16.84
C ASN A 329 -6.35 -1.76 -17.66
N VAL A 330 -7.39 -1.97 -18.46
CA VAL A 330 -7.52 -3.12 -19.35
C VAL A 330 -7.83 -2.63 -20.76
N LYS A 331 -7.17 -3.20 -21.76
CA LYS A 331 -7.47 -2.96 -23.17
C LYS A 331 -8.70 -3.76 -23.58
N LYS A 332 -9.84 -3.08 -23.75
CA LYS A 332 -11.11 -3.68 -24.16
C LYS A 332 -11.23 -3.65 -25.69
N PRO A 333 -11.66 -4.73 -26.36
CA PRO A 333 -11.86 -4.73 -27.80
C PRO A 333 -12.99 -3.78 -28.21
N ILE A 334 -12.81 -3.08 -29.33
CA ILE A 334 -13.80 -2.21 -29.96
C ILE A 334 -14.49 -3.04 -31.05
N SER A 335 -15.83 -3.10 -31.03
CA SER A 335 -16.61 -3.85 -32.02
C SER A 335 -17.91 -3.14 -32.37
N VAL A 336 -18.13 -2.93 -33.67
CA VAL A 336 -19.39 -2.42 -34.24
C VAL A 336 -20.17 -3.59 -34.86
N SER A 337 -21.50 -3.56 -34.84
CA SER A 337 -22.32 -4.57 -35.52
C SER A 337 -23.56 -3.99 -36.17
N LYS A 338 -24.05 -4.66 -37.23
CA LYS A 338 -25.17 -4.18 -38.04
C LYS A 338 -26.27 -5.23 -38.09
N GLN A 339 -27.51 -4.76 -38.02
CA GLN A 339 -28.71 -5.55 -38.32
C GLN A 339 -29.56 -4.79 -39.34
N VAL A 340 -30.51 -5.49 -39.94
CA VAL A 340 -31.56 -4.89 -40.78
C VAL A 340 -32.90 -5.37 -40.25
N VAL A 341 -33.80 -4.44 -39.94
CA VAL A 341 -35.07 -4.74 -39.26
C VAL A 341 -36.28 -4.22 -40.03
N ASP A 342 -37.39 -4.93 -39.88
CA ASP A 342 -38.70 -4.45 -40.35
C ASP A 342 -39.32 -3.40 -39.39
N ALA A 343 -40.48 -2.88 -39.75
CA ALA A 343 -41.20 -1.87 -38.96
C ALA A 343 -41.63 -2.34 -37.54
N SER A 344 -41.58 -3.65 -37.24
CA SER A 344 -41.79 -4.19 -35.89
C SER A 344 -40.49 -4.26 -35.05
N GLY A 345 -39.34 -3.98 -35.65
CA GLY A 345 -38.02 -4.12 -35.03
C GLY A 345 -37.44 -5.53 -35.08
N LYS A 346 -38.07 -6.44 -35.83
CA LYS A 346 -37.59 -7.81 -36.02
C LYS A 346 -36.46 -7.85 -37.07
N ASP A 347 -35.39 -8.56 -36.76
CA ASP A 347 -34.28 -8.84 -37.70
C ASP A 347 -34.78 -9.61 -38.95
N ILE A 348 -34.43 -9.09 -40.12
CA ILE A 348 -34.78 -9.62 -41.45
C ILE A 348 -33.54 -9.82 -42.34
N ASN A 349 -32.35 -9.99 -41.76
CA ASN A 349 -31.13 -10.31 -42.50
C ASN A 349 -31.26 -11.67 -43.24
N ASN A 350 -30.92 -11.71 -44.53
CA ASN A 350 -31.23 -12.78 -45.50
C ASN A 350 -32.75 -12.99 -45.74
N GLY A 351 -33.58 -12.06 -45.29
CA GLY A 351 -35.03 -12.07 -45.48
C GLY A 351 -35.47 -11.38 -46.78
N THR A 352 -36.76 -11.46 -47.05
CA THR A 352 -37.40 -10.81 -48.21
C THR A 352 -38.05 -9.49 -47.80
N VAL A 353 -37.80 -8.42 -48.57
CA VAL A 353 -38.49 -7.12 -48.45
C VAL A 353 -39.06 -6.76 -49.84
N GLN A 354 -40.18 -6.05 -49.89
CA GLN A 354 -40.85 -5.68 -51.15
C GLN A 354 -40.46 -4.27 -51.61
N VAL A 355 -40.54 -4.00 -52.92
CA VAL A 355 -40.41 -2.62 -53.43
C VAL A 355 -41.50 -1.73 -52.82
N GLY A 356 -41.11 -0.55 -52.35
CA GLY A 356 -41.94 0.39 -51.61
C GLY A 356 -41.97 0.17 -50.08
N GLN A 357 -41.43 -0.95 -49.57
CA GLN A 357 -41.37 -1.23 -48.14
C GLN A 357 -40.28 -0.43 -47.43
N GLU A 358 -40.61 0.11 -46.25
CA GLU A 358 -39.64 0.74 -45.34
C GLU A 358 -38.98 -0.28 -44.41
N ILE A 359 -37.68 -0.09 -44.17
CA ILE A 359 -36.82 -0.89 -43.30
C ILE A 359 -35.90 0.05 -42.49
N ALA A 360 -35.24 -0.48 -41.46
CA ALA A 360 -34.16 0.24 -40.79
C ALA A 360 -32.91 -0.62 -40.64
N TYR A 361 -31.75 -0.07 -40.97
CA TYR A 361 -30.48 -0.64 -40.55
C TYR A 361 -30.18 -0.21 -39.12
N VAL A 362 -30.00 -1.15 -38.19
CA VAL A 362 -29.57 -0.85 -36.82
C VAL A 362 -28.05 -0.90 -36.79
N LEU A 363 -27.44 0.25 -36.52
CA LEU A 363 -26.02 0.48 -36.40
C LEU A 363 -25.68 0.43 -34.90
N ASN A 364 -25.18 -0.72 -34.44
CA ASN A 364 -24.89 -0.96 -33.02
C ASN A 364 -23.45 -0.53 -32.72
N GLY A 365 -23.29 0.48 -31.87
CA GLY A 365 -22.00 1.10 -31.60
C GLY A 365 -21.13 0.30 -30.63
N ALA A 366 -19.80 0.42 -30.74
CA ALA A 366 -18.91 -0.07 -29.69
C ALA A 366 -19.15 0.68 -28.37
N ARG A 367 -19.71 -0.04 -27.40
CA ARG A 367 -19.87 0.34 -26.00
C ARG A 367 -18.52 0.50 -25.30
N ILE A 368 -18.32 1.62 -24.62
CA ILE A 368 -17.08 1.99 -23.89
C ILE A 368 -17.41 2.16 -22.41
N GLU A 369 -17.10 1.15 -21.58
CA GLU A 369 -17.58 1.07 -20.18
C GLU A 369 -17.03 2.15 -19.23
N ASN A 370 -15.78 2.57 -19.40
CA ASN A 370 -15.13 3.58 -18.56
C ASN A 370 -14.04 4.30 -19.37
N GLN A 371 -14.11 5.63 -19.39
CA GLN A 371 -13.28 6.57 -20.14
C GLN A 371 -12.24 7.27 -19.24
N SER A 372 -12.01 6.83 -17.99
CA SER A 372 -11.04 7.46 -17.08
C SER A 372 -9.58 7.25 -17.52
N ALA A 373 -9.25 6.07 -18.08
CA ALA A 373 -7.93 5.74 -18.58
C ALA A 373 -7.63 6.38 -19.95
N GLU A 374 -8.61 6.35 -20.86
CA GLU A 374 -8.55 6.97 -22.18
C GLU A 374 -9.84 7.77 -22.42
N ALA A 375 -9.72 9.03 -22.85
CA ALA A 375 -10.88 9.87 -23.18
C ALA A 375 -11.29 9.69 -24.65
N ILE A 376 -12.59 9.67 -24.92
CA ILE A 376 -13.11 9.72 -26.29
C ILE A 376 -12.95 11.15 -26.84
N LYS A 377 -12.27 11.27 -27.98
CA LYS A 377 -11.97 12.51 -28.71
C LYS A 377 -12.71 12.58 -30.06
N LYS A 378 -13.07 11.42 -30.63
CA LYS A 378 -13.74 11.29 -31.93
C LYS A 378 -14.66 10.07 -31.88
N TRP A 379 -15.98 10.31 -31.86
CA TRP A 379 -17.08 9.35 -32.03
C TRP A 379 -17.64 9.34 -33.46
N LYS A 380 -17.41 8.35 -34.34
CA LYS A 380 -18.12 8.30 -35.65
C LYS A 380 -18.76 6.96 -35.99
N LEU A 381 -19.92 7.02 -36.65
CA LEU A 381 -20.49 5.95 -37.49
C LEU A 381 -20.55 6.44 -38.94
N ILE A 382 -20.17 5.59 -39.89
CA ILE A 382 -20.15 5.87 -41.34
C ILE A 382 -20.79 4.69 -42.06
N ASP A 383 -21.81 4.99 -42.86
CA ASP A 383 -22.61 4.05 -43.65
C ASP A 383 -22.48 4.41 -45.14
N TYR A 384 -22.52 3.41 -46.01
CA TYR A 384 -22.70 3.62 -47.45
C TYR A 384 -23.95 2.86 -47.85
N LEU A 385 -25.06 3.56 -48.02
CA LEU A 385 -26.32 2.93 -48.42
C LEU A 385 -26.22 2.38 -49.84
N ASP A 386 -26.90 1.28 -50.09
CA ASP A 386 -27.05 0.72 -51.43
C ASP A 386 -28.00 1.61 -52.23
N GLY A 387 -27.47 2.63 -52.89
CA GLY A 387 -28.27 3.62 -53.63
C GLY A 387 -29.00 3.09 -54.86
N GLU A 388 -28.69 1.87 -55.32
CA GLU A 388 -29.46 1.21 -56.38
C GLU A 388 -30.76 0.61 -55.81
N HIS A 389 -30.74 0.15 -54.55
CA HIS A 389 -31.87 -0.53 -53.92
C HIS A 389 -32.59 0.26 -52.82
N ASP A 390 -31.96 1.20 -52.11
CA ASP A 390 -32.46 1.80 -50.88
C ASP A 390 -32.44 3.35 -50.89
N GLU A 391 -33.64 3.96 -50.81
CA GLU A 391 -33.86 5.40 -50.62
C GLU A 391 -33.70 5.77 -49.14
N TYR A 392 -32.78 6.70 -48.81
CA TYR A 392 -32.57 7.19 -47.43
C TYR A 392 -33.75 8.02 -46.92
N LEU A 393 -34.32 7.62 -45.77
CA LEU A 393 -35.48 8.29 -45.14
C LEU A 393 -35.16 9.09 -43.86
N GLY A 394 -33.95 8.97 -43.31
CA GLY A 394 -33.54 9.65 -42.07
C GLY A 394 -32.91 8.72 -41.03
N TRP A 395 -32.67 9.24 -39.83
CA TRP A 395 -32.02 8.50 -38.74
C TRP A 395 -32.66 8.82 -37.38
N GLU A 396 -32.50 7.92 -36.40
CA GLU A 396 -32.87 8.17 -35.00
C GLU A 396 -31.94 7.41 -34.01
N PRO A 397 -31.49 8.01 -32.90
CA PRO A 397 -30.85 7.28 -31.81
C PRO A 397 -31.81 6.28 -31.14
N ILE A 398 -31.31 5.10 -30.78
CA ILE A 398 -32.05 4.13 -29.98
C ILE A 398 -31.93 4.53 -28.50
N ALA A 399 -33.03 5.07 -27.95
CA ALA A 399 -33.12 5.56 -26.57
C ALA A 399 -32.69 4.53 -25.50
N ASP A 400 -32.79 3.23 -25.79
CA ASP A 400 -32.42 2.17 -24.85
C ASP A 400 -30.91 2.02 -24.65
N SER A 401 -30.10 2.25 -25.69
CA SER A 401 -28.62 2.18 -25.62
C SER A 401 -28.06 3.25 -24.67
N ILE A 402 -28.50 4.49 -24.84
CA ILE A 402 -28.00 5.66 -24.09
C ILE A 402 -28.45 5.70 -22.61
N LYS A 403 -29.30 4.76 -22.13
CA LYS A 403 -29.80 4.73 -20.74
C LYS A 403 -28.71 4.71 -19.66
N GLY A 404 -27.53 4.19 -19.98
CA GLY A 404 -26.38 4.16 -19.07
C GLY A 404 -25.54 5.45 -19.05
N VAL A 405 -25.69 6.31 -20.05
CA VAL A 405 -24.77 7.43 -20.33
C VAL A 405 -25.14 8.65 -19.49
N LYS A 406 -24.15 9.26 -18.84
CA LYS A 406 -24.36 10.40 -17.94
C LYS A 406 -23.45 11.57 -18.23
N TYR A 407 -23.94 12.77 -17.94
CA TYR A 407 -23.14 13.97 -17.79
C TYR A 407 -22.36 13.94 -16.47
N ALA A 408 -21.30 14.75 -16.37
CA ALA A 408 -20.40 14.80 -15.21
C ALA A 408 -21.04 15.33 -13.92
N ASP A 409 -22.24 15.93 -14.01
CA ASP A 409 -23.08 16.31 -12.87
C ASP A 409 -24.00 15.15 -12.38
N GLY A 410 -23.96 14.00 -13.06
CA GLY A 410 -24.77 12.81 -12.78
C GLY A 410 -26.13 12.76 -13.49
N SER A 411 -26.50 13.80 -14.25
CA SER A 411 -27.72 13.79 -15.07
C SER A 411 -27.61 12.83 -16.26
N ALA A 412 -28.74 12.28 -16.72
CA ALA A 412 -28.78 11.32 -17.82
C ALA A 412 -28.76 12.02 -19.18
N VAL A 413 -28.05 11.46 -20.15
CA VAL A 413 -28.06 11.92 -21.55
C VAL A 413 -29.36 11.50 -22.23
N THR A 414 -30.00 12.40 -22.97
CA THR A 414 -31.24 12.14 -23.71
C THR A 414 -31.01 11.96 -25.22
N VAL A 415 -32.00 11.40 -25.94
CA VAL A 415 -32.01 11.37 -27.42
C VAL A 415 -31.85 12.77 -27.99
N ASP A 416 -32.54 13.74 -27.37
CA ASP A 416 -32.47 15.16 -27.66
C ASP A 416 -31.04 15.71 -27.56
N ASP A 417 -30.25 15.28 -26.57
CA ASP A 417 -28.85 15.65 -26.42
C ASP A 417 -27.98 15.08 -27.54
N ILE A 418 -28.16 13.80 -27.90
CA ILE A 418 -27.44 13.17 -29.01
C ILE A 418 -27.72 13.93 -30.30
N VAL A 419 -28.98 14.20 -30.63
CA VAL A 419 -29.37 14.94 -31.85
C VAL A 419 -28.85 16.38 -31.86
N LYS A 420 -28.75 17.05 -30.70
CA LYS A 420 -28.20 18.42 -30.59
C LYS A 420 -26.68 18.52 -30.66
N ASN A 421 -25.95 17.44 -30.32
CA ASN A 421 -24.48 17.44 -30.31
C ASN A 421 -23.87 16.66 -31.50
N ALA A 422 -24.64 15.81 -32.19
CA ALA A 422 -24.20 15.10 -33.38
C ALA A 422 -24.21 15.99 -34.63
N ASN A 423 -23.13 15.96 -35.39
CA ASN A 423 -23.10 16.43 -36.77
C ASN A 423 -23.43 15.25 -37.69
N VAL A 424 -24.52 15.33 -38.45
CA VAL A 424 -24.95 14.25 -39.36
C VAL A 424 -25.05 14.76 -40.79
N THR A 425 -24.43 14.03 -41.71
CA THR A 425 -24.42 14.32 -43.15
C THR A 425 -24.87 13.12 -43.96
N TYR A 426 -25.48 13.38 -45.11
CA TYR A 426 -25.74 12.38 -46.14
C TYR A 426 -25.38 13.00 -47.49
N ASN A 427 -24.50 12.35 -48.25
CA ASN A 427 -24.19 12.73 -49.63
C ASN A 427 -24.92 11.78 -50.59
N ALA A 428 -25.80 12.33 -51.42
CA ALA A 428 -26.59 11.58 -52.38
C ALA A 428 -25.82 11.14 -53.65
N GLU A 429 -24.60 11.65 -53.89
CA GLU A 429 -23.78 11.26 -55.04
C GLU A 429 -23.02 9.93 -54.83
N ASN A 430 -22.74 9.58 -53.57
CA ASN A 430 -22.02 8.37 -53.18
C ASN A 430 -22.69 7.61 -52.02
N HIS A 431 -23.94 7.96 -51.71
CA HIS A 431 -24.81 7.37 -50.68
C HIS A 431 -24.19 7.27 -49.27
N LYS A 432 -23.16 8.09 -48.99
CA LYS A 432 -22.43 8.10 -47.73
C LYS A 432 -23.23 8.86 -46.68
N TRP A 433 -23.64 8.15 -45.63
CA TRP A 433 -24.16 8.73 -44.39
C TRP A 433 -23.05 8.74 -43.34
N GLU A 434 -22.91 9.84 -42.60
CA GLU A 434 -21.93 9.94 -41.51
C GLU A 434 -22.54 10.69 -40.33
N LEU A 435 -22.35 10.13 -39.13
CA LEU A 435 -22.63 10.77 -37.84
C LEU A 435 -21.32 10.95 -37.08
N ASP A 436 -21.06 12.18 -36.63
CA ASP A 436 -19.89 12.59 -35.86
C ASP A 436 -20.29 13.23 -34.52
N LEU A 437 -19.82 12.66 -33.42
CA LEU A 437 -19.90 13.23 -32.09
C LEU A 437 -18.55 13.86 -31.70
N PRO A 438 -18.51 15.19 -31.46
CA PRO A 438 -17.25 15.90 -31.22
C PRO A 438 -16.73 15.69 -29.79
N GLN A 439 -15.42 15.87 -29.59
CA GLN A 439 -14.78 15.86 -28.27
C GLN A 439 -15.47 16.79 -27.25
N THR A 440 -16.06 17.90 -27.71
CA THR A 440 -16.79 18.86 -26.87
C THR A 440 -18.09 18.32 -26.27
N PHE A 441 -18.63 17.21 -26.81
CA PHE A 441 -19.71 16.45 -26.17
C PHE A 441 -19.15 15.49 -25.12
N PHE A 442 -18.18 14.65 -25.49
CA PHE A 442 -17.54 13.69 -24.57
C PHE A 442 -16.90 14.35 -23.34
N ALA A 443 -16.36 15.56 -23.48
CA ALA A 443 -15.81 16.36 -22.38
C ALA A 443 -16.84 16.78 -21.31
N LYS A 444 -18.15 16.64 -21.58
CA LYS A 444 -19.24 16.90 -20.62
C LYS A 444 -19.66 15.64 -19.85
N LEU A 445 -19.27 14.44 -20.30
CA LEU A 445 -19.75 13.17 -19.75
C LEU A 445 -19.03 12.78 -18.45
N ASP A 446 -19.71 12.01 -17.60
CA ASP A 446 -19.04 11.30 -16.52
C ASP A 446 -18.14 10.22 -17.14
N ARG A 447 -16.83 10.44 -17.08
CA ARG A 447 -15.82 9.51 -17.61
C ARG A 447 -15.85 8.14 -16.92
N LYS A 448 -16.49 7.98 -15.76
CA LYS A 448 -16.70 6.67 -15.11
C LYS A 448 -17.97 5.95 -15.56
N SER A 449 -18.85 6.63 -16.30
CA SER A 449 -20.04 6.03 -16.90
C SER A 449 -19.72 5.46 -18.27
N ALA A 450 -20.46 4.41 -18.64
CA ALA A 450 -20.36 3.82 -19.96
C ALA A 450 -20.90 4.80 -21.02
N PHE A 451 -20.18 4.93 -22.14
CA PHE A 451 -20.75 5.50 -23.35
C PHE A 451 -21.24 4.37 -24.27
N ASP A 452 -22.49 4.47 -24.71
CA ASP A 452 -23.15 3.46 -25.53
C ASP A 452 -24.19 4.17 -26.42
N LEU A 453 -24.21 3.88 -27.72
CA LEU A 453 -25.07 4.56 -28.69
C LEU A 453 -25.29 3.71 -29.94
N ASP A 454 -26.53 3.25 -30.08
CA ASP A 454 -27.03 2.58 -31.28
C ASP A 454 -27.95 3.53 -32.07
N VAL A 455 -27.95 3.40 -33.39
CA VAL A 455 -28.70 4.27 -34.31
C VAL A 455 -29.50 3.44 -35.29
N LYS A 456 -30.74 3.82 -35.56
CA LYS A 456 -31.49 3.34 -36.73
C LYS A 456 -31.25 4.28 -37.90
N LEU A 457 -30.79 3.73 -39.01
CA LEU A 457 -30.72 4.38 -40.31
C LEU A 457 -31.90 3.87 -41.16
N LYS A 458 -32.88 4.74 -41.42
CA LYS A 458 -34.15 4.37 -42.09
C LYS A 458 -33.99 4.43 -43.61
N ALA A 459 -34.49 3.42 -44.29
CA ALA A 459 -34.43 3.31 -45.73
C ALA A 459 -35.72 2.71 -46.32
N LYS A 460 -35.94 2.93 -47.61
CA LYS A 460 -37.08 2.37 -48.36
C LYS A 460 -36.60 1.67 -49.63
N ARG A 461 -37.05 0.44 -49.83
CA ARG A 461 -36.67 -0.37 -50.98
C ARG A 461 -37.27 0.21 -52.26
N ILE A 462 -36.44 0.56 -53.23
CA ILE A 462 -36.85 1.19 -54.51
C ILE A 462 -36.63 0.30 -55.75
N ALA A 463 -35.79 -0.74 -55.67
CA ALA A 463 -35.51 -1.64 -56.80
C ALA A 463 -35.52 -3.12 -56.41
N SER A 464 -35.72 -4.00 -57.40
CA SER A 464 -35.62 -5.46 -57.25
C SER A 464 -34.17 -5.95 -57.39
N GLY A 465 -33.71 -6.75 -56.43
CA GLY A 465 -32.33 -7.25 -56.33
C GLY A 465 -31.94 -7.56 -54.89
N ASP A 466 -30.66 -7.88 -54.70
CA ASP A 466 -30.07 -8.14 -53.38
C ASP A 466 -29.41 -6.85 -52.87
N ALA A 467 -29.97 -6.28 -51.80
CA ALA A 467 -29.43 -5.08 -51.17
C ALA A 467 -28.47 -5.47 -50.04
N TYR A 468 -27.22 -5.01 -50.12
CA TYR A 468 -26.17 -5.29 -49.13
C TYR A 468 -25.88 -4.04 -48.30
N ASN A 469 -25.47 -4.20 -47.04
CA ASN A 469 -24.99 -3.05 -46.25
C ASN A 469 -24.05 -3.44 -45.08
N ASP A 470 -23.03 -2.63 -44.80
CA ASP A 470 -22.15 -2.71 -43.63
C ASP A 470 -21.91 -1.31 -43.02
N VAL A 471 -21.31 -1.22 -41.83
CA VAL A 471 -21.06 0.05 -41.14
C VAL A 471 -19.66 0.11 -40.60
N VAL A 472 -19.00 1.27 -40.79
CA VAL A 472 -17.70 1.60 -40.23
C VAL A 472 -17.89 2.44 -38.98
N GLN A 473 -17.17 2.12 -37.91
CA GLN A 473 -17.08 2.97 -36.71
C GLN A 473 -15.65 3.46 -36.53
N VAL A 474 -15.50 4.73 -36.15
CA VAL A 474 -14.21 5.31 -35.76
C VAL A 474 -14.30 5.77 -34.31
N VAL A 475 -13.40 5.27 -33.46
CA VAL A 475 -13.25 5.68 -32.06
C VAL A 475 -11.81 6.11 -31.84
N ASN A 476 -11.59 7.39 -31.56
CA ASN A 476 -10.25 8.01 -31.51
C ASN A 476 -9.47 7.80 -32.84
N ASP A 477 -8.40 7.03 -32.79
CA ASP A 477 -7.54 6.63 -33.91
C ASP A 477 -7.83 5.20 -34.41
N LYS A 478 -8.75 4.48 -33.76
CA LYS A 478 -9.15 3.11 -34.11
C LYS A 478 -10.35 3.13 -35.03
N THR A 479 -10.30 2.27 -36.06
CA THR A 479 -11.40 2.11 -37.01
C THR A 479 -11.77 0.64 -37.13
N VAL A 480 -13.05 0.32 -37.04
CA VAL A 480 -13.61 -1.04 -37.17
C VAL A 480 -14.76 -1.05 -38.18
N ILE A 481 -15.05 -2.21 -38.76
CA ILE A 481 -16.17 -2.41 -39.68
C ILE A 481 -17.02 -3.60 -39.22
N SER A 482 -18.33 -3.53 -39.44
CA SER A 482 -19.25 -4.62 -39.12
C SER A 482 -19.10 -5.80 -40.08
N LYS A 483 -19.81 -6.89 -39.78
CA LYS A 483 -20.21 -7.82 -40.85
C LYS A 483 -21.26 -7.15 -41.74
N THR A 484 -21.29 -7.55 -43.01
CA THR A 484 -22.33 -7.16 -43.97
C THR A 484 -23.64 -7.88 -43.66
N VAL A 485 -24.76 -7.18 -43.81
CA VAL A 485 -26.13 -7.72 -43.85
C VAL A 485 -26.65 -7.68 -45.29
N VAL A 486 -27.61 -8.55 -45.62
CA VAL A 486 -28.23 -8.62 -46.95
C VAL A 486 -29.75 -8.76 -46.84
N THR A 487 -30.49 -8.22 -47.81
CA THR A 487 -31.93 -8.49 -47.98
C THR A 487 -32.28 -8.69 -49.45
N HIS A 488 -33.24 -9.58 -49.72
CA HIS A 488 -33.59 -10.00 -51.07
C HIS A 488 -34.92 -9.37 -51.51
N THR A 489 -34.98 -8.85 -52.73
CA THR A 489 -36.17 -8.15 -53.26
C THR A 489 -36.63 -8.84 -54.54
N PRO A 490 -37.83 -9.46 -54.58
CA PRO A 490 -38.30 -10.17 -55.75
C PRO A 490 -38.42 -9.24 -56.96
N LYS A 491 -38.19 -9.80 -58.15
CA LYS A 491 -38.45 -9.10 -59.41
C LYS A 491 -39.95 -9.11 -59.72
N GLU A 492 -40.50 -7.98 -60.14
CA GLU A 492 -41.91 -7.92 -60.58
C GLU A 492 -42.20 -8.96 -61.67
N GLU A 493 -43.19 -9.81 -61.42
CA GLU A 493 -43.74 -10.71 -62.42
C GLU A 493 -44.59 -9.89 -63.40
N LYS A 494 -44.29 -10.00 -64.70
CA LYS A 494 -45.13 -9.35 -65.72
C LYS A 494 -46.53 -9.99 -65.73
N PRO A 495 -47.62 -9.21 -65.75
CA PRO A 495 -48.97 -9.76 -65.79
C PRO A 495 -49.17 -10.73 -66.95
N VAL A 496 -49.54 -11.98 -66.63
CA VAL A 496 -49.87 -13.01 -67.63
C VAL A 496 -51.25 -12.70 -68.20
N ALA A 497 -51.32 -12.48 -69.52
CA ALA A 497 -52.60 -12.25 -70.20
C ALA A 497 -53.50 -13.51 -70.13
N PRO A 498 -54.82 -13.38 -69.94
CA PRO A 498 -55.72 -14.52 -69.82
C PRO A 498 -55.79 -15.30 -71.14
N SER A 499 -55.53 -16.61 -71.07
CA SER A 499 -55.62 -17.50 -72.23
C SER A 499 -57.07 -17.90 -72.52
N GLU A 500 -57.49 -17.77 -73.78
CA GLU A 500 -58.83 -18.18 -74.21
C GLU A 500 -59.03 -19.71 -74.23
N THR A 501 -60.30 -20.11 -74.16
CA THR A 501 -60.74 -21.50 -74.02
C THR A 501 -60.63 -22.33 -75.29
N LYS A 502 -60.30 -23.62 -75.15
CA LYS A 502 -60.61 -24.67 -76.14
C LYS A 502 -61.08 -25.97 -75.48
N THR A 503 -62.14 -26.52 -76.04
CA THR A 503 -62.75 -27.83 -75.71
C THR A 503 -63.40 -28.38 -76.99
N PRO A 504 -63.62 -29.70 -77.12
CA PRO A 504 -62.80 -30.83 -76.67
C PRO A 504 -62.40 -31.73 -77.88
N VAL A 505 -61.55 -32.74 -77.66
CA VAL A 505 -61.18 -33.75 -78.69
C VAL A 505 -61.86 -35.09 -78.38
N VAL A 506 -62.30 -35.81 -79.43
CA VAL A 506 -63.05 -37.07 -79.33
C VAL A 506 -62.26 -38.23 -79.95
N HIS A 507 -61.76 -39.12 -79.08
CA HIS A 507 -61.72 -40.60 -79.18
C HIS A 507 -61.26 -41.27 -80.51
N THR A 508 -60.03 -41.84 -80.59
CA THR A 508 -59.56 -43.21 -80.20
C THR A 508 -59.92 -44.36 -81.16
N PRO A 509 -59.24 -45.53 -81.15
CA PRO A 509 -58.05 -46.01 -80.38
C PRO A 509 -56.80 -46.15 -81.29
N GLU A 510 -55.75 -46.99 -81.15
CA GLU A 510 -55.20 -48.04 -80.23
C GLU A 510 -53.63 -48.00 -80.45
N THR A 511 -52.65 -48.26 -79.55
CA THR A 511 -52.32 -49.36 -78.59
C THR A 511 -51.62 -50.56 -79.27
N PRO A 512 -50.56 -51.20 -78.70
CA PRO A 512 -49.97 -51.10 -77.34
C PRO A 512 -48.67 -50.25 -77.24
N GLN A 513 -48.29 -49.64 -76.09
CA GLN A 513 -48.03 -50.15 -74.72
C GLN A 513 -46.71 -50.96 -74.63
N ALA A 514 -45.86 -50.87 -73.59
CA ALA A 514 -45.97 -50.31 -72.23
C ALA A 514 -44.55 -50.04 -71.63
N PRO A 515 -44.36 -49.57 -70.36
CA PRO A 515 -45.20 -48.73 -69.50
C PRO A 515 -44.44 -47.50 -68.88
N GLN A 516 -45.17 -46.64 -68.15
CA GLN A 516 -44.68 -45.62 -67.21
C GLN A 516 -44.31 -46.27 -65.83
N GLU A 517 -43.96 -45.62 -64.70
CA GLU A 517 -44.14 -44.22 -64.26
C GLU A 517 -43.22 -43.85 -63.05
N PRO A 518 -42.94 -42.55 -62.77
CA PRO A 518 -42.24 -42.09 -61.56
C PRO A 518 -43.10 -41.27 -60.57
N ALA A 519 -42.57 -41.03 -59.35
CA ALA A 519 -43.09 -40.10 -58.32
C ALA A 519 -44.48 -40.49 -57.71
N VAL A 520 -45.10 -39.82 -56.73
CA VAL A 520 -44.92 -38.49 -56.09
C VAL A 520 -45.36 -38.51 -54.60
N THR A 521 -44.73 -37.65 -53.75
CA THR A 521 -45.27 -37.08 -52.47
C THR A 521 -45.77 -38.06 -51.37
N ASN A 522 -46.23 -37.68 -50.15
CA ASN A 522 -46.70 -36.40 -49.60
C ASN A 522 -46.64 -36.29 -48.04
N HIS A 523 -46.91 -35.08 -47.53
CA HIS A 523 -47.34 -34.71 -46.16
C HIS A 523 -46.35 -34.65 -44.97
N LEU A 524 -46.63 -33.66 -44.10
CA LEU A 524 -46.15 -33.49 -42.72
C LEU A 524 -47.31 -33.80 -41.75
N PRO A 525 -47.05 -34.12 -40.47
CA PRO A 525 -47.56 -33.20 -39.44
C PRO A 525 -46.59 -32.96 -38.24
N GLN A 526 -47.10 -32.28 -37.23
CA GLN A 526 -46.42 -31.40 -36.26
C GLN A 526 -46.25 -32.02 -34.85
N THR A 527 -45.49 -31.34 -33.97
CA THR A 527 -45.43 -31.47 -32.48
C THR A 527 -44.56 -32.60 -31.86
N GLY A 528 -44.03 -32.36 -30.63
CA GLY A 528 -43.45 -33.39 -29.75
C GLY A 528 -42.21 -32.95 -28.93
N ASP A 529 -42.36 -32.80 -27.61
CA ASP A 529 -41.35 -32.29 -26.67
C ASP A 529 -40.38 -33.34 -26.07
N GLN A 530 -39.17 -32.88 -25.70
CA GLN A 530 -38.35 -33.22 -24.51
C GLN A 530 -37.92 -34.68 -24.15
N ASN A 531 -36.61 -34.84 -23.86
CA ASN A 531 -35.97 -35.81 -22.94
C ASN A 531 -36.08 -37.34 -23.25
N SER A 532 -35.03 -38.17 -23.16
CA SER A 532 -33.94 -38.20 -22.17
C SER A 532 -32.78 -39.16 -22.51
N SER A 533 -31.66 -39.01 -21.78
CA SER A 533 -30.79 -40.07 -21.21
C SER A 533 -30.34 -41.32 -22.01
N GLY A 534 -29.13 -41.24 -22.60
CA GLY A 534 -27.99 -42.10 -22.21
C GLY A 534 -27.76 -43.47 -22.90
N ILE A 535 -26.47 -43.83 -23.05
CA ILE A 535 -25.85 -45.12 -22.65
C ILE A 535 -24.32 -45.08 -22.93
N LEU A 536 -23.55 -45.43 -21.90
CA LEU A 536 -22.13 -45.86 -21.89
C LEU A 536 -22.13 -47.32 -21.34
N PRO A 537 -21.03 -48.11 -21.32
CA PRO A 537 -19.60 -47.80 -21.50
C PRO A 537 -19.01 -48.61 -22.69
N LEU A 538 -17.88 -49.36 -22.74
CA LEU A 538 -16.88 -49.82 -21.75
C LEU A 538 -15.59 -50.29 -22.48
N GLY A 539 -14.40 -49.95 -21.97
CA GLY A 539 -13.11 -50.56 -22.36
C GLY A 539 -12.03 -50.24 -21.32
N VAL A 540 -11.31 -51.26 -20.81
CA VAL A 540 -10.42 -51.16 -19.64
C VAL A 540 -9.04 -51.76 -19.91
N THR A 541 -7.99 -51.04 -19.51
CA THR A 541 -6.69 -51.60 -19.10
C THR A 541 -6.19 -50.87 -17.85
N LEU A 542 -5.35 -51.52 -17.03
CA LEU A 542 -5.22 -51.21 -15.61
C LEU A 542 -3.78 -51.22 -15.08
N SER A 543 -3.33 -50.09 -14.52
CA SER A 543 -2.14 -49.98 -13.65
C SER A 543 -2.07 -48.59 -12.98
N LEU A 544 -1.30 -48.38 -11.90
CA LEU A 544 -1.49 -48.79 -10.49
C LEU A 544 -0.24 -48.29 -9.70
N PHE A 545 -0.41 -47.90 -8.42
CA PHE A 545 0.58 -47.14 -7.61
C PHE A 545 0.83 -45.70 -8.14
N GLY A 546 1.08 -44.65 -7.35
CA GLY A 546 1.11 -44.43 -5.89
C GLY A 546 1.61 -42.99 -5.63
N LEU A 547 1.54 -42.37 -4.44
CA LEU A 547 0.95 -42.73 -3.14
C LEU A 547 0.75 -41.40 -2.34
N VAL A 548 -0.26 -41.28 -1.46
CA VAL A 548 -0.55 -40.06 -0.69
C VAL A 548 0.02 -40.12 0.74
N GLY A 549 0.81 -39.13 1.14
CA GLY A 549 1.38 -39.01 2.48
C GLY A 549 0.58 -38.08 3.40
N ALA A 550 -0.22 -38.65 4.31
CA ALA A 550 -0.89 -37.88 5.36
C ALA A 550 0.01 -37.72 6.60
N PHE A 551 0.12 -36.50 7.14
CA PHE A 551 0.97 -36.20 8.30
C PHE A 551 0.14 -36.23 9.59
N VAL A 552 0.39 -37.23 10.45
CA VAL A 552 -0.36 -37.42 11.72
C VAL A 552 0.47 -36.96 12.92
N LEU A 553 -0.19 -36.30 13.88
CA LEU A 553 0.43 -35.83 15.12
C LEU A 553 1.04 -36.97 15.94
N ARG A 554 2.22 -36.71 16.53
CA ARG A 554 2.86 -37.64 17.48
C ARG A 554 2.91 -37.03 18.88
N LEU A 555 1.97 -37.45 19.74
CA LEU A 555 2.09 -37.20 21.18
C LEU A 555 3.36 -37.86 21.71
N LYS A 556 3.98 -37.23 22.71
CA LYS A 556 5.15 -37.77 23.43
C LYS A 556 4.78 -37.94 24.91
N SER A 557 4.71 -39.19 25.36
CA SER A 557 4.40 -39.52 26.76
C SER A 557 5.64 -39.38 27.67
N LYS A 558 5.42 -39.29 28.98
CA LYS A 558 6.46 -39.29 30.00
C LYS A 558 7.04 -40.70 30.22
N LYS A 559 8.37 -40.76 30.34
CA LYS A 559 9.17 -41.61 31.25
C LYS A 559 10.60 -41.03 31.25
N ASP A 560 11.32 -40.91 32.36
CA ASP A 560 10.94 -41.05 33.77
C ASP A 560 11.36 -39.77 34.52
#